data_AF-A0A849FZL1-F1
#
_entry.id   AF-A0A849FZL1-F1
#
_cell.length_a   1.000
_cell.length_b   1.000
_cell.length_c   1.000
_cell.angle_alpha   90.00
_cell.angle_beta   90.00
_cell.angle_gamma   90.00
#
_symmetry.space_group_name_H-M   'P 1'
#
loop_
_entity.id
_entity.type
_entity.pdbx_description
1 polymer ?
#
loop_
_entity_poly.entity_id
_entity_poly.type
_entity_poly.pdbx_seq_one_letter_code
_entity_poly.pdbx_strand_id
1 'polypeptide(L)'
;MVMRTGFSAALCALVIAALLATGYLIGPRGWDDGAITVSFARTFALTGEFALTTISERVEGFSSLLYMALLSLLIPTDAGQMETQILISQWLTVASLTGAGIALFLALGRTIPSAAGRLFIVA
;
A
#
# COMPACT_ATOMS: atom_id res chain seq x y z
N MET A 1 -32.02 -6.80 -7.83
CA MET A 1 -31.11 -5.86 -7.13
C MET A 1 -29.88 -6.58 -6.56
N VAL A 2 -30.03 -7.75 -5.92
CA VAL A 2 -28.95 -8.56 -5.28
C VAL A 2 -27.86 -9.08 -6.25
N MET A 3 -28.19 -9.41 -7.51
CA MET A 3 -27.18 -9.88 -8.49
C MET A 3 -26.16 -8.82 -8.90
N ARG A 4 -26.53 -7.53 -8.86
CA ARG A 4 -25.64 -6.42 -9.27
C ARG A 4 -24.58 -6.08 -8.22
N THR A 5 -24.89 -6.28 -6.95
CA THR A 5 -23.94 -6.11 -5.83
C THR A 5 -22.95 -7.26 -5.75
N GLY A 6 -23.36 -8.49 -6.07
CA GLY A 6 -22.47 -9.65 -6.09
C GLY A 6 -21.36 -9.55 -7.15
N PHE A 7 -21.69 -9.06 -8.35
CA PHE A 7 -20.72 -8.90 -9.43
C PHE A 7 -19.64 -7.84 -9.11
N SER A 8 -20.03 -6.67 -8.58
CA SER A 8 -19.05 -5.64 -8.20
C SER A 8 -18.17 -6.04 -7.03
N ALA A 9 -18.74 -6.76 -6.05
CA ALA A 9 -17.95 -7.33 -4.96
C ALA A 9 -16.94 -8.37 -5.48
N ALA A 10 -17.36 -9.23 -6.41
CA ALA A 10 -16.49 -10.23 -7.03
C ALA A 10 -15.36 -9.59 -7.84
N LEU A 11 -15.61 -8.52 -8.61
CA LEU A 11 -14.53 -7.86 -9.35
C LEU A 11 -13.58 -7.09 -8.43
N CYS A 12 -14.08 -6.42 -7.38
CA CYS A 12 -13.20 -5.81 -6.37
C CYS A 12 -12.32 -6.88 -5.71
N ALA A 13 -12.91 -8.03 -5.33
CA ALA A 13 -12.15 -9.15 -4.79
C ALA A 13 -11.13 -9.69 -5.79
N LEU A 14 -11.43 -9.71 -7.09
CA LEU A 14 -10.49 -10.11 -8.14
C LEU A 14 -9.32 -9.13 -8.28
N VAL A 15 -9.58 -7.82 -8.27
CA VAL A 15 -8.52 -6.79 -8.33
C VAL A 15 -7.61 -6.89 -7.09
N ILE A 16 -8.20 -7.04 -5.91
CA ILE A 16 -7.45 -7.26 -4.66
C ILE A 16 -6.61 -8.53 -4.78
N ALA A 17 -7.21 -9.65 -5.22
CA ALA A 17 -6.51 -10.91 -5.40
C ALA A 17 -5.37 -10.80 -6.43
N ALA A 18 -5.55 -10.05 -7.51
CA ALA A 18 -4.52 -9.82 -8.52
C ALA A 18 -3.37 -8.97 -7.97
N LEU A 19 -3.65 -7.92 -7.21
CA LEU A 19 -2.62 -7.11 -6.53
C LEU A 19 -1.84 -7.95 -5.50
N LEU A 20 -2.54 -8.79 -4.73
CA LEU A 20 -1.94 -9.73 -3.78
C LEU A 20 -1.06 -10.77 -4.47
N ALA A 21 -1.56 -11.38 -5.53
CA ALA A 21 -0.81 -12.36 -6.31
C ALA A 21 0.43 -11.71 -6.94
N THR A 22 0.31 -10.49 -7.46
CA THR A 22 1.41 -9.73 -8.03
C THR A 22 2.49 -9.44 -6.97
N GLY A 23 2.09 -8.95 -5.80
CA GLY A 23 3.03 -8.72 -4.69
C GLY A 23 3.76 -10.00 -4.27
N TYR A 24 3.03 -11.11 -4.15
CA TYR A 24 3.61 -12.42 -3.83
C TYR A 24 4.57 -12.93 -4.90
N LEU A 25 4.22 -12.83 -6.18
CA LEU A 25 5.00 -13.39 -7.29
C LEU A 25 6.28 -12.59 -7.59
N ILE A 26 6.24 -11.26 -7.48
CA ILE A 26 7.42 -10.43 -7.72
C ILE A 26 8.33 -10.42 -6.47
N GLY A 27 7.74 -10.64 -5.28
CA GLY A 27 8.47 -10.74 -4.02
C GLY A 27 9.11 -9.41 -3.58
N PRO A 28 10.03 -9.46 -2.62
CA PRO A 28 10.60 -8.27 -1.98
C PRO A 28 11.53 -7.45 -2.89
N ARG A 29 11.97 -8.01 -4.03
CA ARG A 29 12.86 -7.31 -4.98
C ARG A 29 12.11 -6.68 -6.15
N GLY A 30 10.79 -6.78 -6.16
CA GLY A 30 9.96 -6.27 -7.24
C GLY A 30 9.79 -4.75 -7.29
N TRP A 31 10.11 -4.06 -6.19
CA TRP A 31 9.84 -2.64 -6.03
C TRP A 31 11.11 -1.92 -5.59
N ASP A 32 11.74 -1.24 -6.54
CA ASP A 32 13.01 -0.51 -6.34
C ASP A 32 12.91 0.50 -5.19
N ASP A 33 11.87 1.34 -5.22
CA ASP A 33 11.62 2.37 -4.19
C ASP A 33 11.16 1.80 -2.83
N GLY A 34 10.84 0.51 -2.76
CA GLY A 34 10.38 -0.16 -1.54
C GLY A 34 11.46 -0.18 -0.46
N ALA A 35 12.70 -0.51 -0.84
CA ALA A 35 13.83 -0.55 0.08
C ALA A 35 14.19 0.85 0.62
N ILE A 36 14.10 1.88 -0.22
CA ILE A 36 14.34 3.27 0.17
C ILE A 36 13.32 3.70 1.22
N THR A 37 12.03 3.53 0.91
CA THR A 37 10.94 3.96 1.80
C THR A 37 10.99 3.24 3.14
N VAL A 38 11.25 1.94 3.12
CA VAL A 38 11.43 1.12 4.33
C VAL A 38 12.62 1.58 5.16
N SER A 39 13.74 1.94 4.52
CA SER A 39 14.94 2.41 5.21
C SER A 39 14.70 3.74 5.94
N PHE A 40 13.95 4.66 5.31
CA PHE A 40 13.49 5.90 5.96
C PHE A 40 12.58 5.61 7.16
N ALA A 41 11.57 4.76 6.98
CA ALA A 41 10.64 4.40 8.05
C ALA A 41 11.37 3.75 9.24
N ARG A 42 12.37 2.91 8.97
CA ARG A 42 13.19 2.24 9.98
C ARG A 42 14.05 3.24 10.73
N THR A 43 14.73 4.13 10.02
CA THR A 43 15.58 5.15 10.64
C THR A 43 14.75 6.12 11.47
N PHE A 44 13.57 6.50 10.98
CA PHE A 44 12.63 7.32 11.73
C PHE A 44 12.16 6.60 13.00
N ALA A 45 11.82 5.31 12.93
CA ALA A 45 11.44 4.51 14.10
C ALA A 45 12.57 4.43 15.15
N LEU A 46 13.83 4.42 14.71
CA LEU A 46 15.01 4.32 15.59
C LEU A 46 15.46 5.66 16.18
N THR A 47 15.29 6.76 15.44
CA THR A 47 15.98 8.03 15.74
C THR A 47 15.06 9.26 15.76
N GLY A 48 13.86 9.16 15.19
CA GLY A 48 12.98 10.31 14.95
C GLY A 48 13.44 11.22 13.78
N GLU A 49 14.52 10.86 13.09
CA GLU A 49 15.08 11.65 12.00
C GLU A 49 14.67 11.08 10.64
N PHE A 50 14.42 11.97 9.67
CA PHE A 50 14.14 11.59 8.28
C PHE A 50 15.45 11.42 7.51
N ALA A 51 15.97 10.20 7.52
CA ALA A 51 17.20 9.84 6.84
C ALA A 51 17.16 8.38 6.35
N LEU A 52 17.91 8.07 5.29
CA LEU A 52 17.99 6.71 4.77
C LEU A 52 18.65 5.74 5.78
N THR A 53 19.67 6.22 6.46
CA THR A 53 20.38 5.51 7.53
C THR A 53 20.68 6.46 8.70
N THR A 54 21.20 5.95 9.81
CA THR A 54 21.57 6.77 10.96
C THR A 54 22.77 7.70 10.72
N ILE A 55 23.52 7.51 9.62
CA ILE A 55 24.70 8.33 9.27
C ILE A 55 24.57 9.04 7.93
N SER A 56 23.49 8.79 7.17
CA SER A 56 23.28 9.47 5.89
C SER A 56 22.93 10.93 6.13
N GLU A 57 23.29 11.79 5.17
CA GLU A 57 22.80 13.17 5.16
C GLU A 57 21.26 13.19 5.22
N ARG A 58 20.72 14.24 5.84
CA ARG A 58 19.28 14.49 5.89
C ARG A 58 18.82 15.00 4.53
N VAL A 59 18.74 14.13 3.53
CA VAL A 59 18.26 14.49 2.20
C VAL A 59 17.57 13.33 1.47
N GLU A 60 16.69 13.78 0.57
CA GLU A 60 15.83 13.09 -0.39
C GLU A 60 14.52 12.48 0.12
N GLY A 61 13.46 12.83 -0.61
CA GLY A 61 12.07 12.72 -0.20
C GLY A 61 11.53 11.31 -0.34
N PHE A 62 10.73 10.92 0.64
CA PHE A 62 9.85 9.76 0.56
C PHE A 62 8.51 10.18 -0.06
N SER A 63 7.84 9.25 -0.74
CA SER A 63 6.65 9.54 -1.55
C SER A 63 5.45 10.02 -0.73
N SER A 64 5.38 9.71 0.57
CA SER A 64 4.28 10.14 1.46
C SER A 64 4.66 10.09 2.95
N LEU A 65 4.46 11.21 3.66
CA LEU A 65 4.68 11.33 5.11
C LEU A 65 3.81 10.34 5.89
N LEU A 66 2.54 10.22 5.51
CA LEU A 66 1.60 9.33 6.17
C LEU A 66 1.99 7.85 5.97
N TYR A 67 2.40 7.49 4.76
CA TYR A 67 2.80 6.12 4.45
C TYR A 67 4.05 5.71 5.24
N MET A 68 5.08 6.58 5.26
CA MET A 68 6.30 6.32 6.01
C MET A 68 6.06 6.32 7.53
N ALA A 69 5.20 7.19 8.05
CA ALA A 69 4.82 7.17 9.47
C ALA A 69 4.11 5.85 9.83
N LEU A 70 3.16 5.39 9.02
CA LEU A 70 2.50 4.10 9.24
C LEU A 70 3.50 2.94 9.20
N LEU A 71 4.44 2.95 8.25
CA LEU A 71 5.49 1.93 8.18
C LEU A 71 6.37 1.93 9.42
N SER A 72 6.78 3.09 9.92
CA SER A 72 7.65 3.19 11.10
C SER A 72 7.03 2.56 12.37
N LEU A 73 5.70 2.44 12.42
CA LEU A 73 4.97 1.79 13.51
C LEU A 73 4.88 0.27 13.34
N LEU A 74 4.97 -0.23 12.11
CA LEU A 74 4.67 -1.62 11.75
C LEU A 74 5.91 -2.46 11.47
N ILE A 75 6.99 -1.85 10.98
CA ILE A 75 8.15 -2.59 10.53
C ILE A 75 9.12 -2.90 11.69
N PRO A 76 9.76 -4.08 11.70
CA PRO A 76 10.82 -4.37 12.65
C PRO A 76 12.01 -3.44 12.41
N THR A 77 12.69 -3.00 13.46
CA THR A 77 13.80 -2.04 13.36
C THR A 77 15.17 -2.69 13.14
N ASP A 78 15.26 -4.02 13.11
CA ASP A 78 16.49 -4.76 12.83
C ASP A 78 16.87 -4.63 11.34
N ALA A 79 18.14 -4.27 11.06
CA ALA A 79 18.64 -4.16 9.68
C ALA A 79 18.65 -5.52 8.95
N GLY A 80 18.74 -6.63 9.68
CA GLY A 80 18.73 -7.98 9.11
C GLY A 80 17.38 -8.42 8.53
N GLN A 81 16.32 -7.61 8.69
CA GLN A 81 14.94 -7.98 8.32
C GLN A 81 14.39 -7.20 7.13
N MET A 82 15.26 -6.66 6.25
CA MET A 82 14.87 -5.84 5.09
C MET A 82 13.79 -6.50 4.22
N GLU A 83 13.92 -7.80 3.95
CA GLU A 83 12.91 -8.54 3.18
C GLU A 83 11.53 -8.54 3.85
N THR A 84 11.47 -8.79 5.15
CA THR A 84 10.24 -8.71 5.94
C THR A 84 9.67 -7.30 5.96
N GLN A 85 10.52 -6.28 6.11
CA GLN A 85 10.09 -4.89 6.11
C GLN A 85 9.48 -4.48 4.76
N ILE A 86 10.07 -4.93 3.65
CA ILE A 86 9.51 -4.71 2.30
C ILE A 86 8.18 -5.43 2.14
N LEU A 87 8.05 -6.69 2.60
CA LEU A 87 6.78 -7.41 2.56
C LEU A 87 5.69 -6.66 3.34
N ILE A 88 5.97 -6.18 4.55
CA ILE A 88 5.03 -5.36 5.33
C ILE A 88 4.63 -4.10 4.55
N SER A 89 5.59 -3.45 3.88
CA SER A 89 5.33 -2.30 3.01
C SER A 89 4.37 -2.61 1.88
N GLN A 90 4.57 -3.75 1.19
CA GLN A 90 3.69 -4.21 0.11
C GLN A 90 2.28 -4.52 0.64
N TRP A 91 2.15 -5.19 1.77
CA TRP A 91 0.86 -5.48 2.40
C TRP A 91 0.12 -4.21 2.80
N LEU A 92 0.82 -3.22 3.36
CA LEU A 92 0.24 -1.92 3.70
C LEU A 92 -0.25 -1.18 2.45
N THR A 93 0.48 -1.25 1.34
CA THR A 93 0.04 -0.69 0.05
C THR A 93 -1.23 -1.37 -0.44
N VAL A 94 -1.28 -2.71 -0.45
CA VAL A 94 -2.47 -3.43 -0.91
C VAL A 94 -3.68 -3.10 -0.04
N ALA A 95 -3.52 -3.05 1.29
CA ALA A 95 -4.58 -2.65 2.20
C ALA A 95 -5.07 -1.22 1.92
N SER A 96 -4.14 -0.28 1.67
CA SER A 96 -4.44 1.12 1.38
C SER A 96 -5.19 1.28 0.06
N LEU A 97 -4.72 0.63 -1.02
CA LEU A 97 -5.37 0.64 -2.33
C LEU A 97 -6.76 0.00 -2.27
N THR A 98 -6.88 -1.11 -1.54
CA THR A 98 -8.16 -1.79 -1.32
C THR A 98 -9.15 -0.88 -0.59
N GLY A 99 -8.73 -0.27 0.52
CA GLY A 99 -9.56 0.64 1.30
C GLY A 99 -9.99 1.87 0.48
N ALA A 100 -9.05 2.47 -0.26
CA ALA A 100 -9.32 3.60 -1.14
C ALA A 100 -10.31 3.22 -2.26
N GLY A 101 -10.13 2.07 -2.91
CA GLY A 101 -11.02 1.57 -3.95
C GLY A 101 -12.44 1.32 -3.43
N ILE A 102 -12.58 0.69 -2.26
CA ILE A 102 -13.89 0.49 -1.61
C ILE A 102 -14.55 1.84 -1.28
N ALA A 103 -13.80 2.76 -0.67
CA ALA A 103 -14.31 4.08 -0.32
C ALA A 103 -14.78 4.85 -1.55
N LEU A 104 -13.99 4.84 -2.63
CA LEU A 104 -14.34 5.47 -3.90
C LEU A 104 -15.59 4.82 -4.51
N PHE A 105 -15.66 3.48 -4.55
CA PHE A 105 -16.84 2.77 -5.05
C PHE A 105 -18.12 3.14 -4.30
N LEU A 106 -18.05 3.24 -2.97
CA LEU A 106 -19.18 3.65 -2.14
C LEU A 106 -19.56 5.12 -2.36
N ALA A 107 -18.57 6.02 -2.48
CA ALA A 107 -18.79 7.44 -2.72
C ALA A 107 -19.46 7.71 -4.07
N LEU A 108 -19.00 7.01 -5.13
CA LEU A 108 -19.60 7.08 -6.47
C LEU A 108 -21.03 6.54 -6.49
N GLY A 109 -21.46 5.76 -5.49
CA GLY A 109 -22.83 5.29 -5.34
C GLY A 109 -23.88 6.41 -5.35
N ARG A 110 -23.49 7.61 -4.92
CA ARG A 110 -24.37 8.80 -4.85
C ARG A 110 -24.58 9.49 -6.19
N THR A 111 -23.63 9.37 -7.12
CA THR A 111 -23.63 10.07 -8.41
C THR A 111 -23.83 9.13 -9.60
N ILE A 112 -23.32 7.91 -9.51
CA ILE A 112 -23.38 6.89 -10.56
C ILE A 112 -24.12 5.68 -9.98
N PRO A 113 -25.44 5.56 -10.21
CA PRO A 113 -26.25 4.47 -9.65
C PRO A 113 -25.86 3.10 -10.21
N SER A 114 -25.32 3.06 -11.43
CA SER A 114 -24.88 1.83 -12.09
C SER A 114 -23.60 1.29 -11.46
N ALA A 115 -23.66 0.08 -10.90
CA ALA A 115 -22.50 -0.57 -10.30
C ALA A 115 -21.37 -0.82 -11.32
N ALA A 116 -21.70 -1.11 -12.58
CA ALA A 116 -20.74 -1.25 -13.67
C ALA A 116 -20.00 0.06 -13.99
N GLY A 117 -20.72 1.19 -14.04
CA GLY A 117 -20.10 2.50 -14.26
C GLY A 117 -19.17 2.93 -13.13
N ARG A 118 -19.52 2.60 -11.87
CA ARG A 118 -18.62 2.85 -10.72
C ARG A 118 -17.36 2.00 -10.79
N LEU A 119 -17.52 0.75 -11.20
CA LEU A 119 -16.45 -0.21 -11.28
C LEU A 119 -15.43 0.14 -12.38
N PHE A 120 -15.90 0.64 -13.52
CA PHE A 120 -15.03 1.16 -14.58
C PHE A 120 -14.14 2.33 -14.13
N ILE A 121 -14.54 3.07 -13.10
CA ILE A 121 -13.77 4.20 -12.57
C ILE A 121 -12.79 3.76 -11.46
N VAL A 122 -13.14 2.71 -10.73
CA VAL A 122 -12.36 2.21 -9.58
C VAL A 122 -11.28 1.19 -10.00
N ALA A 123 -11.53 0.45 -11.08
CA ALA A 123 -10.62 -0.54 -11.66
C ALA A 123 -9.57 0.12 -12.55
#